data_AF-F8L8R8-F1
#
_entry.id   AF-F8L8R8-F1
#
_cell.length_a   1.000
_cell.length_b   1.000
_cell.length_c   1.000
_cell.angle_alpha   90.00
_cell.angle_beta   90.00
_cell.angle_gamma   90.00
#
_symmetry.space_group_name_H-M   'P 1'
#
loop_
_entity.id
_entity.type
_entity.pdbx_description
1 polymer ?
#
loop_
_entity_poly.entity_id
_entity_poly.type
_entity_poly.pdbx_seq_one_letter_code
_entity_poly.pdbx_strand_id
1 'polypeptide(L)'
;MSVTSNFVKNYFSKETVQNFTFTCGVGLVAIPLFSISLKEAALIGVTTGTLTSVKQALQDKNGNATYQTLTTVFVFALTFFTATTFMPTLSRFFSVKLTTESILKVLLLNLLGHLSSQQHLSRNSPVTPSKQTKVTVKETPHLTPLLDDNEKLRRLIFQYYNIPYTKFKRAYPPVGWGDTMRLDNNPKLEKELDNALQAYAKQHHIELPAQTTQSLFHRDPHSSRIATIFPELQGISKQGVHGYANSFQDEEILQVYSVIRQENFKDIPVRYTANNKPIIMQQATRGCTAAAAAMLIYEQTKQFDEHEVLFRNLGNDTDFEHDFKKANVPFITTECFSIEALQSQIKKNGSAIASVDSCGAHVILVDEITEKCVRIRDPYHGWEIDIKRSAFEACWSKGNRIFQVNRNH
;
A
#
# COMPACT_ATOMS: atom_id res chain seq x y z
N MET A 1 3.47 28.97 1.42
CA MET A 1 2.79 27.82 0.79
C MET A 1 3.20 27.79 -0.68
N SER A 2 3.80 26.71 -1.18
CA SER A 2 4.31 26.70 -2.56
C SER A 2 3.20 26.45 -3.57
N VAL A 3 3.22 27.22 -4.65
CA VAL A 3 2.26 27.19 -5.78
C VAL A 3 2.13 25.77 -6.38
N THR A 4 3.18 24.97 -6.28
CA THR A 4 3.23 23.56 -6.72
C THR A 4 2.32 22.61 -5.93
N SER A 5 2.05 22.88 -4.65
CA SER A 5 1.21 22.01 -3.80
C SER A 5 -0.29 22.11 -4.14
N ASN A 6 -0.74 23.26 -4.62
CA ASN A 6 -2.12 23.43 -5.10
C ASN A 6 -2.29 22.89 -6.53
N PHE A 7 -1.19 22.75 -7.27
CA PHE A 7 -1.19 22.29 -8.65
C PHE A 7 -1.59 20.80 -8.77
N VAL A 8 -1.06 19.93 -7.90
CA VAL A 8 -1.32 18.48 -7.95
C VAL A 8 -2.70 18.11 -7.38
N LYS A 9 -3.21 18.85 -6.38
CA LYS A 9 -4.52 18.58 -5.76
C LYS A 9 -5.71 18.76 -6.72
N ASN A 10 -5.58 19.60 -7.74
CA ASN A 10 -6.68 19.85 -8.68
C ASN A 10 -6.74 18.82 -9.83
N TYR A 11 -5.64 18.14 -10.16
CA TYR A 11 -5.60 17.17 -11.26
C TYR A 11 -6.27 15.83 -10.93
N PHE A 12 -6.42 15.48 -9.65
CA PHE A 12 -7.11 14.27 -9.20
C PHE A 12 -8.29 14.60 -8.29
N SER A 13 -8.93 15.76 -8.48
CA SER A 13 -10.20 16.03 -7.82
C SER A 13 -11.24 15.01 -8.27
N LYS A 14 -12.25 14.79 -7.43
CA LYS A 14 -13.38 13.91 -7.73
C LYS A 14 -14.06 14.32 -9.05
N GLU A 15 -14.15 15.61 -9.34
CA GLU A 15 -14.68 16.11 -10.61
C GLU A 15 -13.78 15.76 -11.80
N THR A 16 -12.45 15.85 -11.68
CA THR A 16 -11.55 15.49 -12.78
C THR A 16 -11.61 13.99 -13.10
N VAL A 17 -11.72 13.13 -12.07
CA VAL A 17 -11.91 11.68 -12.25
C VAL A 17 -13.28 11.36 -12.84
N GLN A 18 -14.34 12.05 -12.41
CA GLN A 18 -15.68 11.88 -12.97
C GLN A 18 -15.75 12.34 -14.43
N ASN A 19 -15.13 13.46 -14.78
CA ASN A 19 -15.04 13.95 -16.15
C ASN A 19 -14.23 12.99 -17.03
N PHE A 20 -13.08 12.50 -16.54
CA PHE A 20 -12.30 11.49 -17.26
C PHE A 20 -13.08 10.19 -17.49
N THR A 21 -13.77 9.70 -16.46
CA THR A 21 -14.57 8.46 -16.54
C THR A 21 -15.77 8.64 -17.48
N PHE A 22 -16.45 9.78 -17.44
CA PHE A 22 -17.54 10.12 -18.35
C PHE A 22 -17.04 10.23 -19.79
N THR A 23 -15.90 10.90 -19.99
CA THR A 23 -15.25 11.04 -21.30
C THR A 23 -14.84 9.69 -21.89
N CYS A 24 -14.21 8.81 -21.10
CA CYS A 24 -13.87 7.46 -21.54
C CYS A 24 -15.11 6.60 -21.76
N GLY A 25 -16.13 6.72 -20.90
CA GLY A 25 -17.39 5.99 -21.03
C GLY A 25 -18.18 6.38 -22.29
N VAL A 26 -18.34 7.66 -22.56
CA VAL A 26 -18.97 8.16 -23.79
C VAL A 26 -18.18 7.75 -25.02
N GLY A 27 -16.84 7.83 -24.96
CA GLY A 27 -15.97 7.35 -26.04
C GLY A 27 -16.16 5.86 -26.34
N LEU A 28 -16.18 5.01 -25.31
CA LEU A 28 -16.34 3.56 -25.46
C LEU A 28 -17.74 3.15 -25.94
N VAL A 29 -18.79 3.87 -25.54
CA VAL A 29 -20.17 3.62 -25.99
C VAL A 29 -20.40 4.15 -27.42
N ALA A 30 -19.71 5.22 -27.82
CA ALA A 30 -19.86 5.82 -29.14
C ALA A 30 -19.12 5.05 -30.26
N ILE A 31 -18.05 4.31 -29.94
CA ILE A 31 -17.27 3.51 -30.90
C ILE A 31 -18.15 2.55 -31.73
N PRO A 32 -19.00 1.69 -31.14
CA PRO A 32 -19.85 0.79 -31.93
C PRO A 32 -21.00 1.50 -32.66
N LEU A 33 -21.40 2.70 -32.22
CA LEU A 33 -22.58 3.40 -32.75
C LEU A 33 -22.27 4.34 -33.93
N PHE A 34 -21.07 4.92 -33.98
CA PHE A 34 -20.75 5.99 -34.93
C PHE A 34 -19.57 5.68 -35.85
N SER A 35 -19.05 4.44 -35.84
CA SER A 35 -17.88 4.02 -36.62
C SER A 35 -16.67 4.95 -36.43
N ILE A 36 -16.55 5.53 -35.24
CA ILE A 36 -15.41 6.35 -34.85
C ILE A 36 -14.32 5.45 -34.28
N SER A 37 -13.08 5.67 -34.69
CA SER A 37 -11.94 4.95 -34.14
C SER A 37 -11.71 5.33 -32.68
N LEU A 38 -11.09 4.43 -31.90
CA LEU A 38 -10.68 4.70 -30.51
C LEU A 38 -9.82 5.99 -30.40
N LYS A 39 -9.09 6.33 -31.47
CA LYS A 39 -8.27 7.54 -31.58
C LYS A 39 -9.13 8.81 -31.72
N GLU A 40 -10.17 8.77 -32.55
CA GLU A 40 -11.13 9.88 -32.67
C GLU A 40 -11.92 10.06 -31.38
N ALA A 41 -12.31 8.97 -30.71
CA ALA A 41 -12.96 9.00 -29.41
C ALA A 41 -12.07 9.64 -28.32
N ALA A 42 -10.77 9.33 -28.29
CA ALA A 42 -9.83 9.95 -27.37
C ALA A 42 -9.66 11.46 -27.64
N LEU A 43 -9.57 11.86 -28.91
CA LEU A 43 -9.45 13.27 -29.29
C LEU A 43 -10.72 14.07 -28.97
N ILE A 44 -11.91 13.50 -29.22
CA ILE A 44 -13.20 14.04 -28.78
C ILE A 44 -13.11 14.29 -27.27
N GLY A 45 -12.72 13.26 -26.52
CA GLY A 45 -12.68 13.31 -25.08
C GLY A 45 -11.81 14.42 -24.50
N VAL A 46 -10.58 14.55 -24.99
CA VAL A 46 -9.64 15.60 -24.56
C VAL A 46 -10.17 16.99 -24.93
N THR A 47 -10.72 17.15 -26.13
CA THR A 47 -11.23 18.44 -26.61
C THR A 47 -12.44 18.89 -25.79
N THR A 48 -13.37 17.98 -25.52
CA THR A 48 -14.58 18.24 -24.72
C THR A 48 -14.23 18.55 -23.27
N GLY A 49 -13.34 17.77 -22.64
CA GLY A 49 -12.88 18.03 -21.28
C GLY A 49 -12.19 19.39 -21.14
N THR A 50 -11.40 19.78 -22.14
CA THR A 50 -10.74 21.10 -22.19
C THR A 50 -11.77 22.23 -22.32
N LEU A 51 -12.74 22.12 -23.24
CA LEU A 51 -13.79 23.12 -23.45
C LEU A 51 -14.71 23.28 -22.23
N THR A 52 -15.06 22.18 -21.56
CA THR A 52 -15.84 22.21 -20.32
C THR A 52 -15.08 22.90 -19.19
N SER A 53 -13.78 22.63 -19.06
CA SER A 53 -12.91 23.28 -18.06
C SER A 53 -12.77 24.78 -18.32
N VAL A 54 -12.62 25.19 -19.59
CA VAL A 54 -12.60 26.61 -19.98
C VAL A 54 -13.93 27.30 -19.68
N LYS A 55 -15.06 26.65 -19.99
CA LYS A 55 -16.40 27.20 -19.69
C LYS A 55 -16.60 27.40 -18.19
N GLN A 56 -16.21 26.42 -17.36
CA GLN A 56 -16.30 26.53 -15.90
C GLN A 56 -15.39 27.65 -15.36
N ALA A 57 -14.16 27.76 -15.88
CA ALA A 57 -13.26 28.85 -15.52
C ALA A 57 -13.82 30.23 -15.90
N LEU A 58 -14.49 30.35 -17.06
CA LEU A 58 -15.14 31.60 -17.50
C LEU A 58 -16.40 31.96 -16.70
N GLN A 59 -17.04 30.97 -16.06
CA GLN A 59 -18.23 31.17 -15.23
C GLN A 59 -17.90 31.45 -13.76
N ASP A 60 -16.68 31.12 -13.33
CA ASP A 60 -16.21 31.40 -11.96
C ASP A 60 -15.83 32.88 -11.83
N LYS A 61 -16.59 33.63 -11.03
CA LYS A 61 -16.43 35.09 -10.86
C LYS A 61 -15.24 35.49 -9.98
N ASN A 62 -14.55 34.53 -9.38
CA ASN A 62 -13.37 34.79 -8.56
C ASN A 62 -12.11 34.76 -9.44
N GLY A 63 -11.23 35.75 -9.31
CA GLY A 63 -10.03 36.00 -10.15
C GLY A 63 -8.97 34.87 -10.24
N ASN A 64 -9.26 33.68 -9.76
CA ASN A 64 -8.52 32.43 -10.04
C ASN A 64 -8.80 31.87 -11.44
N ALA A 65 -9.84 32.38 -12.12
CA ALA A 65 -10.25 32.00 -13.47
C ALA A 65 -9.13 32.17 -14.52
N THR A 66 -8.32 33.23 -14.43
CA THR A 66 -7.24 33.49 -15.39
C THR A 66 -6.11 32.47 -15.26
N TYR A 67 -5.75 32.08 -14.04
CA TYR A 67 -4.71 31.07 -13.80
C TYR A 67 -5.14 29.68 -14.26
N GLN A 68 -6.40 29.30 -13.98
CA GLN A 68 -6.96 28.03 -14.45
C GLN A 68 -7.11 27.99 -15.97
N THR A 69 -7.52 29.11 -16.59
CA THR A 69 -7.61 29.22 -18.05
C THR A 69 -6.22 29.14 -18.69
N LEU A 70 -5.22 29.85 -18.17
CA LEU A 70 -3.85 29.78 -18.67
C LEU A 70 -3.22 28.39 -18.50
N THR A 71 -3.48 27.73 -17.37
CA THR A 71 -3.01 26.36 -17.13
C THR A 71 -3.66 25.38 -18.11
N THR A 72 -4.96 25.51 -18.34
CA THR A 72 -5.70 24.66 -19.29
C THR A 72 -5.26 24.89 -20.74
N VAL A 73 -5.09 26.15 -21.14
CA VAL A 73 -4.56 26.52 -22.46
C VAL A 73 -3.13 26.03 -22.63
N PHE A 74 -2.28 26.14 -21.59
CA PHE A 74 -0.91 25.65 -21.62
C PHE A 74 -0.84 24.13 -21.73
N VAL A 75 -1.67 23.39 -21.00
CA VAL A 75 -1.71 21.92 -21.05
C VAL A 75 -2.29 21.44 -22.38
N PHE A 76 -3.31 22.13 -22.91
CA PHE A 76 -3.82 21.87 -24.25
C PHE A 76 -2.76 22.15 -25.31
N ALA A 77 -2.08 23.30 -25.25
CA ALA A 77 -1.00 23.65 -26.17
C ALA A 77 0.14 22.64 -26.06
N LEU A 78 0.60 22.27 -24.86
CA LEU A 78 1.65 21.28 -24.66
C LEU A 78 1.23 19.92 -25.24
N THR A 79 0.01 19.47 -24.98
CA THR A 79 -0.51 18.20 -25.52
C THR A 79 -0.64 18.25 -27.05
N PHE A 80 -1.16 19.34 -27.59
CA PHE A 80 -1.35 19.56 -29.03
C PHE A 80 -0.01 19.70 -29.77
N PHE A 81 0.94 20.49 -29.24
CA PHE A 81 2.26 20.67 -29.82
C PHE A 81 3.12 19.41 -29.67
N THR A 82 3.04 18.69 -28.56
CA THR A 82 3.73 17.40 -28.41
C THR A 82 3.13 16.36 -29.36
N ALA A 83 1.80 16.28 -29.46
CA ALA A 83 1.13 15.39 -30.40
C ALA A 83 1.46 15.73 -31.85
N THR A 84 1.46 17.01 -32.24
CA THR A 84 1.79 17.45 -33.61
C THR A 84 3.27 17.30 -33.95
N THR A 85 4.18 17.46 -32.98
CA THR A 85 5.63 17.25 -33.16
C THR A 85 5.97 15.76 -33.29
N PHE A 86 5.26 14.89 -32.57
CA PHE A 86 5.39 13.45 -32.70
C PHE A 86 4.55 12.87 -33.85
N MET A 87 3.64 13.64 -34.44
CA MET A 87 2.72 13.16 -35.48
C MET A 87 3.39 12.70 -36.77
N PRO A 88 4.48 13.33 -37.27
CA PRO A 88 5.23 12.82 -38.41
C PRO A 88 5.89 11.46 -38.13
N THR A 89 6.29 11.22 -36.87
CA THR A 89 6.88 9.94 -36.42
C THR A 89 5.80 8.88 -36.26
N LEU A 90 4.66 9.24 -35.66
CA LEU A 90 3.49 8.36 -35.47
C LEU A 90 2.77 8.03 -36.79
N SER A 91 2.69 8.98 -37.74
CA SER A 91 2.06 8.75 -39.05
C SER A 91 2.89 7.83 -39.95
N ARG A 92 4.21 7.75 -39.72
CA ARG A 92 5.09 6.75 -40.34
C ARG A 92 4.80 5.32 -39.89
N PHE A 93 4.29 5.14 -38.67
CA PHE A 93 3.92 3.83 -38.12
C PHE A 93 2.43 3.52 -38.26
N PHE A 94 1.57 4.53 -38.45
CA PHE A 94 0.12 4.36 -38.51
C PHE A 94 -0.49 5.26 -39.59
N SER A 95 -0.86 4.67 -40.73
CA SER A 95 -1.52 5.33 -41.86
C SER A 95 -2.90 5.89 -41.47
N VAL A 96 -2.98 7.18 -41.15
CA VAL A 96 -4.26 7.85 -40.91
C VAL A 96 -4.30 9.21 -41.62
N LYS A 97 -5.36 9.43 -42.41
CA LYS A 97 -5.76 10.76 -42.92
C LYS A 97 -7.01 11.20 -42.16
N LEU A 98 -6.91 12.27 -41.38
CA LEU A 98 -8.06 12.96 -40.81
C LEU A 98 -8.78 13.72 -41.93
N THR A 99 -10.04 13.39 -42.20
CA THR A 99 -10.87 14.13 -43.16
C THR A 99 -11.69 15.20 -42.44
N THR A 100 -12.06 16.26 -43.15
CA THR A 100 -12.95 17.33 -42.65
C THR A 100 -14.28 16.76 -42.16
N GLU A 101 -14.73 15.65 -42.74
CA GLU A 101 -15.95 14.95 -42.36
C GLU A 101 -15.86 14.32 -40.95
N SER A 102 -14.74 13.66 -40.62
CA SER A 102 -14.50 13.13 -39.26
C SER A 102 -14.51 14.25 -38.22
N ILE A 103 -13.92 15.41 -38.55
CA ILE A 103 -13.89 16.57 -37.67
C ILE A 103 -15.30 17.13 -37.44
N LEU A 104 -16.14 17.20 -38.48
CA LEU A 104 -17.51 17.70 -38.35
C LEU A 104 -18.39 16.77 -37.50
N LYS A 105 -18.25 15.44 -37.69
CA LYS A 105 -18.98 14.41 -36.92
C LYS A 105 -18.67 14.49 -35.42
N VAL A 106 -17.39 14.69 -35.09
CA VAL A 106 -16.89 14.91 -33.73
C VAL A 106 -17.54 16.15 -33.08
N LEU A 107 -17.59 17.26 -33.81
CA LEU A 107 -18.18 18.50 -33.30
C LEU A 107 -19.70 18.39 -33.09
N LEU A 108 -20.41 17.70 -33.99
CA LEU A 108 -21.85 17.50 -33.90
C LEU A 108 -22.24 16.61 -32.70
N LEU A 109 -21.48 15.53 -32.47
CA LEU A 109 -21.67 14.63 -31.32
C LEU A 109 -21.48 15.35 -29.97
N ASN A 110 -20.49 16.24 -29.90
CA ASN A 110 -20.26 17.06 -28.72
C ASN A 110 -21.41 18.04 -28.44
N LEU A 111 -21.98 18.66 -29.49
CA LEU A 111 -23.12 19.55 -29.34
C LEU A 111 -24.36 18.81 -28.82
N LEU A 112 -24.63 17.60 -29.35
CA LEU A 112 -25.75 16.76 -28.93
C LEU A 112 -25.61 16.23 -27.50
N GLY A 113 -24.40 15.83 -27.10
CA GLY A 113 -24.10 15.45 -25.71
C GLY A 113 -24.33 16.60 -24.73
N HIS A 114 -24.05 17.84 -25.15
CA HIS A 114 -24.26 19.00 -24.29
C HIS A 114 -25.75 19.34 -24.12
N LEU A 115 -26.54 19.27 -25.19
CA LEU A 115 -27.98 19.52 -25.16
C LEU A 115 -28.75 18.50 -24.31
N SER A 116 -28.36 17.23 -24.38
CA SER A 116 -28.96 16.15 -23.58
C SER A 116 -28.64 16.27 -22.08
N SER A 117 -27.43 16.74 -21.72
CA SER A 117 -27.07 16.99 -20.31
C SER A 117 -27.88 18.12 -19.66
N GLN A 118 -28.32 19.12 -20.43
CA GLN A 118 -29.12 20.24 -19.91
C GLN A 118 -30.57 19.87 -19.62
N GLN A 119 -31.14 18.90 -20.35
CA GLN A 119 -32.49 18.39 -20.08
C GLN A 119 -32.57 17.55 -18.79
N HIS A 120 -31.46 16.94 -18.36
CA HIS A 120 -31.44 16.09 -17.17
C HIS A 120 -31.32 16.87 -15.86
N LEU A 121 -30.81 18.10 -15.89
CA LEU A 121 -30.64 18.95 -14.70
C LEU A 121 -31.90 19.72 -14.29
N SER A 122 -32.96 19.75 -15.11
CA SER A 122 -34.22 20.44 -14.79
C SER A 122 -35.28 19.55 -14.13
N ARG A 123 -34.97 18.28 -13.85
CA ARG A 123 -35.87 17.33 -13.17
C ARG A 123 -35.12 16.64 -12.03
N ASN A 124 -34.99 17.29 -10.88
CA ASN A 124 -34.79 16.59 -9.61
C ASN A 124 -35.50 17.35 -8.48
N SER A 125 -36.53 16.72 -7.94
CA SER A 125 -37.24 17.11 -6.72
C SER A 125 -36.35 16.90 -5.48
N PRO A 126 -36.62 17.57 -4.35
CA PRO A 126 -35.77 17.51 -3.18
C PRO A 126 -35.82 16.13 -2.52
N VAL A 127 -34.65 15.52 -2.32
CA VAL A 127 -34.47 14.27 -1.56
C VAL A 127 -34.40 14.60 -0.08
N THR A 128 -35.33 14.06 0.70
CA THR A 128 -35.37 14.14 2.16
C THR A 128 -34.18 13.36 2.77
N PRO A 129 -33.46 13.90 3.77
CA PRO A 129 -32.28 13.24 4.31
C PRO A 129 -32.66 11.99 5.12
N SER A 130 -32.00 10.87 4.83
CA SER A 130 -32.15 9.64 5.60
C SER A 130 -31.46 9.78 6.97
N LYS A 131 -32.17 9.36 8.01
CA LYS A 131 -31.66 9.30 9.39
C LYS A 131 -30.48 8.32 9.45
N GLN A 132 -29.30 8.84 9.77
CA GLN A 132 -28.17 8.01 10.21
C GLN A 132 -28.51 7.39 11.56
N THR A 133 -28.54 6.06 11.60
CA THR A 133 -28.70 5.28 12.83
C THR A 133 -27.43 5.43 13.67
N LYS A 134 -27.54 6.14 14.79
CA LYS A 134 -26.52 6.24 15.83
C LYS A 134 -26.39 4.85 16.47
N VAL A 135 -25.31 4.13 16.16
CA VAL A 135 -24.97 2.88 16.86
C VAL A 135 -24.49 3.25 18.25
N THR A 136 -25.40 3.16 19.22
CA THR A 136 -25.07 3.27 20.64
C THR A 136 -24.45 1.95 21.07
N VAL A 137 -23.12 1.93 21.22
CA VAL A 137 -22.42 0.85 21.92
C VAL A 137 -22.87 0.90 23.38
N LYS A 138 -23.62 -0.11 23.83
CA LYS A 138 -23.92 -0.33 25.24
C LYS A 138 -22.61 -0.70 25.94
N GLU A 139 -22.02 0.25 26.66
CA GLU A 139 -20.95 -0.04 27.60
C GLU A 139 -21.50 -0.97 28.68
N THR A 140 -20.97 -2.19 28.70
CA THR A 140 -21.18 -3.13 29.80
C THR A 140 -20.17 -2.76 30.88
N PRO A 141 -20.58 -2.50 32.14
CA PRO A 141 -19.65 -2.14 33.20
C PRO A 141 -18.90 -3.40 33.64
N HIS A 142 -17.89 -3.78 32.88
CA HIS A 142 -16.90 -4.76 33.30
C HIS A 142 -15.75 -4.02 33.96
N LEU A 143 -15.50 -4.37 35.22
CA LEU A 143 -14.28 -4.11 35.98
C LEU A 143 -13.08 -4.19 35.03
N THR A 144 -12.57 -3.02 34.63
CA THR A 144 -11.37 -2.94 33.80
C THR A 144 -10.21 -3.27 34.76
N PRO A 145 -9.51 -4.41 34.59
CA PRO A 145 -8.29 -4.61 35.36
C PRO A 145 -7.39 -3.41 35.12
N LEU A 146 -6.78 -2.88 36.18
CA LEU A 146 -5.79 -1.81 36.09
C LEU A 146 -4.74 -2.24 35.07
N LEU A 147 -4.79 -1.67 33.86
CA LEU A 147 -3.79 -1.90 32.84
C LEU A 147 -2.44 -1.44 33.41
N ASP A 148 -1.43 -2.29 33.25
CA ASP A 148 -0.04 -1.95 33.55
C ASP A 148 0.33 -0.64 32.84
N ASP A 149 1.12 0.22 33.49
CA ASP A 149 1.49 1.53 32.94
C ASP A 149 2.26 1.39 31.61
N ASN A 150 3.01 0.29 31.45
CA ASN A 150 3.62 -0.12 30.19
C ASN A 150 2.60 -0.25 29.06
N GLU A 151 1.48 -0.91 29.34
CA GLU A 151 0.46 -1.24 28.36
C GLU A 151 -0.38 -0.01 27.97
N LYS A 152 -0.64 0.90 28.92
CA LYS A 152 -1.26 2.20 28.63
C LYS A 152 -0.39 3.03 27.69
N LEU A 153 0.91 3.14 27.99
CA LEU A 153 1.84 3.89 27.15
C LEU A 153 1.94 3.26 25.76
N ARG A 154 2.01 1.93 25.68
CA ARG A 154 2.04 1.20 24.40
C ARG A 154 0.79 1.47 23.57
N ARG A 155 -0.41 1.44 24.14
CA ARG A 155 -1.65 1.78 23.43
C ARG A 155 -1.66 3.21 22.91
N LEU A 156 -1.17 4.15 23.71
CA LEU A 156 -1.05 5.56 23.31
C LEU A 156 -0.09 5.73 22.13
N ILE A 157 1.05 5.02 22.12
CA ILE A 157 1.97 4.99 20.98
C ILE A 157 1.25 4.50 19.72
N PHE A 158 0.55 3.35 19.81
CA PHE A 158 -0.16 2.80 18.65
C PHE A 158 -1.23 3.75 18.12
N GLN A 159 -1.98 4.40 19.01
CA GLN A 159 -2.95 5.43 18.64
C GLN A 159 -2.28 6.62 17.95
N TYR A 160 -1.14 7.09 18.45
CA TYR A 160 -0.39 8.22 17.89
C TYR A 160 0.14 7.96 16.48
N TYR A 161 0.54 6.71 16.19
CA TYR A 161 0.99 6.30 14.86
C TYR A 161 -0.13 5.74 13.97
N ASN A 162 -1.38 5.72 14.45
CA ASN A 162 -2.50 5.08 13.77
C ASN A 162 -2.20 3.62 13.37
N ILE A 163 -1.56 2.88 14.28
CA ILE A 163 -1.20 1.47 14.11
C ILE A 163 -2.30 0.62 14.73
N PRO A 164 -2.80 -0.42 14.05
CA PRO A 164 -3.66 -1.41 14.66
C PRO A 164 -2.98 -2.02 15.89
N TYR A 165 -3.62 -1.88 17.06
CA TYR A 165 -3.10 -2.40 18.31
C TYR A 165 -2.86 -3.92 18.22
N THR A 166 -1.75 -4.38 18.81
CA THR A 166 -1.50 -5.80 19.07
C THR A 166 -0.92 -5.97 20.47
N LYS A 167 -1.35 -7.01 21.17
CA LYS A 167 -0.80 -7.44 22.45
C LYS A 167 0.59 -8.08 22.30
N PHE A 168 0.93 -8.59 21.12
CA PHE A 168 2.19 -9.28 20.87
C PHE A 168 3.32 -8.31 20.52
N LYS A 169 4.52 -8.54 21.06
CA LYS A 169 5.71 -7.73 20.70
C LYS A 169 6.09 -7.99 19.25
N ARG A 170 6.33 -6.94 18.46
CA ARG A 170 6.79 -7.02 17.06
C ARG A 170 7.78 -5.95 16.73
N ALA A 171 8.66 -6.29 15.79
CA ALA A 171 9.45 -5.31 15.06
C ALA A 171 8.60 -4.66 13.96
N TYR A 172 8.96 -3.43 13.61
CA TYR A 172 8.39 -2.74 12.47
C TYR A 172 9.49 -2.54 11.44
N PRO A 173 9.23 -2.82 10.14
CA PRO A 173 10.22 -2.56 9.14
C PRO A 173 10.47 -1.05 9.10
N PRO A 174 11.72 -0.61 8.85
CA PRO A 174 11.99 0.78 8.56
C PRO A 174 11.20 1.14 7.28
N VAL A 175 10.04 1.75 7.45
CA VAL A 175 9.18 2.09 6.30
C VAL A 175 9.94 3.11 5.46
N GLY A 176 10.26 2.71 4.23
CA GLY A 176 11.10 3.44 3.31
C GLY A 176 10.56 4.82 2.95
N TRP A 177 11.49 5.66 2.52
CA TRP A 177 11.33 7.08 2.25
C TRP A 177 10.50 7.29 0.99
N GLY A 178 9.30 7.87 1.14
CA GLY A 178 8.45 8.25 0.03
C GLY A 178 7.27 9.11 0.49
N ASP A 179 6.67 9.86 -0.44
CA ASP A 179 5.64 10.86 -0.15
C ASP A 179 4.53 10.33 0.76
N THR A 180 4.61 10.78 1.99
CA THR A 180 3.93 10.23 3.16
C THR A 180 2.45 10.54 3.09
N MET A 181 1.60 9.57 3.42
CA MET A 181 0.33 9.89 4.06
C MET A 181 0.67 10.66 5.34
N ARG A 182 0.56 12.00 5.31
CA ARG A 182 0.63 12.78 6.54
C ARG A 182 -0.56 12.35 7.38
N LEU A 183 -0.33 11.54 8.41
CA LEU A 183 -1.28 11.44 9.51
C LEU A 183 -1.53 12.87 9.98
N ASP A 184 -2.81 13.25 10.09
CA ASP A 184 -3.17 14.59 10.53
C ASP A 184 -2.44 14.88 11.85
N ASN A 185 -1.70 15.99 11.87
CA ASN A 185 -1.06 16.43 13.09
C ASN A 185 -2.16 16.63 14.13
N ASN A 186 -2.14 15.81 15.19
CA ASN A 186 -3.00 15.96 16.35
C ASN A 186 -2.13 16.46 17.53
N PRO A 187 -2.02 17.78 17.72
CA PRO A 187 -1.13 18.35 18.74
C PRO A 187 -1.49 17.92 20.16
N LYS A 188 -2.77 17.60 20.40
CA LYS A 188 -3.22 17.09 21.70
C LYS A 188 -2.61 15.72 21.97
N LEU A 189 -2.70 14.80 21.00
CA LEU A 189 -2.17 13.44 21.14
C LEU A 189 -0.63 13.44 21.18
N GLU A 190 0.02 14.35 20.46
CA GLU A 190 1.47 14.55 20.51
C GLU A 190 1.94 14.99 21.90
N LYS A 191 1.29 16.00 22.48
CA LYS A 191 1.56 16.46 23.85
C LYS A 191 1.27 15.37 24.89
N GLU A 192 0.19 14.62 24.70
CA GLU A 192 -0.18 13.51 25.58
C GLU A 192 0.89 12.41 25.57
N LEU A 193 1.35 12.00 24.37
CA LEU A 193 2.42 11.04 24.22
C LEU A 193 3.74 11.55 24.82
N ASP A 194 4.10 12.82 24.60
CA ASP A 194 5.31 13.40 25.18
C ASP A 194 5.31 13.31 26.72
N ASN A 195 4.21 13.74 27.35
CA ASN A 195 4.04 13.69 28.80
C ASN A 195 4.11 12.25 29.31
N ALA A 196 3.47 11.31 28.61
CA ALA A 196 3.46 9.90 29.00
C ALA A 196 4.86 9.27 28.90
N LEU A 197 5.61 9.57 27.83
CA LEU A 197 7.00 9.12 27.68
C LEU A 197 7.90 9.68 28.80
N GLN A 198 7.78 10.96 29.13
CA GLN A 198 8.57 11.58 30.21
C GLN A 198 8.21 11.01 31.59
N ALA A 199 6.92 10.84 31.89
CA ALA A 199 6.45 10.27 33.15
C ALA A 199 6.97 8.84 33.33
N TYR A 200 6.84 8.02 32.28
CA TYR A 200 7.36 6.66 32.25
C TYR A 200 8.88 6.61 32.47
N ALA A 201 9.62 7.40 31.70
CA ALA A 201 11.07 7.45 31.81
C ALA A 201 11.54 7.88 33.21
N LYS A 202 10.86 8.86 33.83
CA LYS A 202 11.13 9.28 35.20
C LYS A 202 10.84 8.16 36.21
N GLN A 203 9.72 7.46 36.08
CA GLN A 203 9.32 6.35 36.95
C GLN A 203 10.30 5.17 36.89
N HIS A 204 10.84 4.89 35.70
CA HIS A 204 11.73 3.76 35.46
C HIS A 204 13.23 4.13 35.41
N HIS A 205 13.59 5.38 35.73
CA HIS A 205 14.96 5.89 35.69
C HIS A 205 15.65 5.72 34.32
N ILE A 206 14.91 5.90 33.23
CA ILE A 206 15.41 5.80 31.85
C ILE A 206 15.81 7.20 31.37
N GLU A 207 17.01 7.35 30.84
CA GLU A 207 17.43 8.58 30.17
C GLU A 207 16.89 8.59 28.73
N LEU A 208 16.00 9.55 28.42
CA LEU A 208 15.49 9.71 27.06
C LEU A 208 16.45 10.58 26.23
N PRO A 209 16.72 10.23 24.96
CA PRO A 209 17.48 11.09 24.09
C PRO A 209 16.78 12.45 23.92
N ALA A 210 17.57 13.52 23.85
CA ALA A 210 17.06 14.85 23.61
C ALA A 210 16.19 14.89 22.35
N GLN A 211 15.09 15.63 22.40
CA GLN A 211 14.21 15.80 21.25
C GLN A 211 14.97 16.55 20.16
N THR A 212 15.43 15.82 19.14
CA THR A 212 16.14 16.43 18.01
C THR A 212 15.14 17.20 17.16
N THR A 213 15.16 18.53 17.28
CA THR A 213 14.34 19.46 16.47
C THR A 213 14.88 19.63 15.05
N GLN A 214 16.05 19.08 14.72
CA GLN A 214 16.90 19.58 13.63
C GLN A 214 17.41 18.55 12.62
N SER A 215 16.91 17.32 12.61
CA SER A 215 17.18 16.46 11.46
C SER A 215 16.16 16.76 10.37
N LEU A 216 16.60 17.39 9.27
CA LEU A 216 15.85 17.48 8.00
C LEU A 216 15.33 16.10 7.52
N PHE A 217 15.87 15.02 8.09
CA PHE A 217 15.68 13.62 7.74
C PHE A 217 14.91 12.80 8.81
N HIS A 218 14.77 13.28 10.05
CA HIS A 218 13.97 12.63 11.10
C HIS A 218 12.83 13.56 11.53
N ARG A 219 11.75 13.53 10.75
CA ARG A 219 10.54 14.32 11.02
C ARG A 219 9.64 13.70 12.10
N ASP A 220 10.15 12.76 12.89
CA ASP A 220 9.43 12.17 14.01
C ASP A 220 10.22 12.28 15.32
N PRO A 221 9.91 13.28 16.15
CA PRO A 221 10.65 13.56 17.37
C PRO A 221 10.46 12.49 18.47
N HIS A 222 9.53 11.55 18.32
CA HIS A 222 9.26 10.53 19.33
C HIS A 222 9.90 9.18 19.02
N SER A 223 10.23 8.90 17.75
CA SER A 223 10.68 7.56 17.32
C SER A 223 11.89 7.02 18.11
N SER A 224 12.93 7.82 18.33
CA SER A 224 14.12 7.42 19.10
C SER A 224 13.83 7.22 20.59
N ARG A 225 12.99 8.08 21.19
CA ARG A 225 12.56 7.98 22.58
C ARG A 225 11.70 6.75 22.81
N ILE A 226 10.82 6.43 21.87
CA ILE A 226 10.02 5.22 21.89
C ILE A 226 10.90 3.99 21.74
N ALA A 227 11.85 3.96 20.81
CA ALA A 227 12.78 2.85 20.65
C ALA A 227 13.67 2.64 21.90
N THR A 228 13.92 3.69 22.68
CA THR A 228 14.65 3.59 23.96
C THR A 228 13.83 2.85 25.03
N ILE A 229 12.51 3.08 25.09
CA ILE A 229 11.61 2.44 26.05
C ILE A 229 11.14 1.06 25.56
N PHE A 230 10.81 0.96 24.28
CA PHE A 230 10.31 -0.22 23.59
C PHE A 230 11.18 -0.50 22.37
N PRO A 231 12.32 -1.20 22.53
CA PRO A 231 13.22 -1.53 21.42
C PRO A 231 12.53 -2.26 20.27
N GLU A 232 11.47 -3.03 20.54
CA GLU A 232 10.66 -3.67 19.51
C GLU A 232 9.95 -2.66 18.59
N LEU A 233 9.64 -1.46 19.07
CA LEU A 233 9.02 -0.40 18.28
C LEU A 233 10.04 0.44 17.50
N GLN A 234 11.30 -0.01 17.40
CA GLN A 234 12.28 0.64 16.54
C GLN A 234 11.79 0.63 15.08
N GLY A 235 11.94 1.78 14.41
CA GLY A 235 11.51 1.94 13.01
C GLY A 235 10.06 2.41 12.83
N ILE A 236 9.29 2.59 13.91
CA ILE A 236 7.97 3.22 13.79
C ILE A 236 8.11 4.66 13.27
N SER A 237 7.21 5.06 12.39
CA SER A 237 7.27 6.33 11.72
C SER A 237 5.87 6.81 11.32
N LYS A 238 5.60 8.10 11.54
CA LYS A 238 4.42 8.79 10.97
C LYS A 238 4.48 8.92 9.45
N GLN A 239 5.60 8.52 8.85
CA GLN A 239 5.98 8.81 7.47
C GLN A 239 6.09 7.56 6.60
N GLY A 240 5.33 6.52 6.94
CA GLY A 240 5.14 5.41 6.03
C GLY A 240 4.34 5.83 4.80
N VAL A 241 4.79 5.41 3.62
CA VAL A 241 3.99 5.44 2.37
C VAL A 241 2.76 4.53 2.49
N HIS A 242 2.84 3.54 3.37
CA HIS A 242 1.77 2.59 3.67
C HIS A 242 1.46 2.60 5.15
N GLY A 243 0.18 2.47 5.49
CA GLY A 243 -0.25 2.27 6.86
C GLY A 243 0.33 0.96 7.40
N TYR A 244 0.59 0.93 8.70
CA TYR A 244 0.91 -0.33 9.38
C TYR A 244 -0.28 -1.26 9.29
N ALA A 245 -0.05 -2.47 8.81
CA ALA A 245 -1.11 -3.46 8.63
C ALA A 245 -0.79 -4.72 9.44
N ASN A 246 -1.84 -5.33 9.98
CA ASN A 246 -1.76 -6.64 10.61
C ASN A 246 -2.20 -7.67 9.56
N SER A 247 -1.35 -8.65 9.26
CA SER A 247 -1.75 -9.79 8.43
C SER A 247 -2.76 -10.69 9.15
N PHE A 248 -2.74 -10.69 10.49
CA PHE A 248 -3.63 -11.46 11.35
C PHE A 248 -4.00 -10.67 12.61
N GLN A 249 -5.22 -10.83 13.10
CA GLN A 249 -5.70 -10.22 14.34
C GLN A 249 -5.17 -10.97 15.58
N ASP A 250 -5.16 -10.30 16.74
CA ASP A 250 -4.63 -10.87 17.98
C ASP A 250 -5.37 -12.13 18.45
N GLU A 251 -6.66 -12.24 18.14
CA GLU A 251 -7.49 -13.40 18.46
C GLU A 251 -7.23 -14.57 17.51
N GLU A 252 -6.58 -14.32 16.37
CA GLU A 252 -6.21 -15.32 15.37
C GLU A 252 -4.82 -15.91 15.64
N ILE A 253 -3.96 -15.16 16.33
CA ILE A 253 -2.61 -15.60 16.73
C ILE A 253 -2.71 -16.43 18.01
N LEU A 254 -2.29 -17.69 17.90
CA LEU A 254 -2.27 -18.65 19.00
C LEU A 254 -0.97 -18.56 19.82
N GLN A 255 0.16 -18.35 19.13
CA GLN A 255 1.47 -18.27 19.75
C GLN A 255 2.42 -17.40 18.94
N VAL A 256 3.24 -16.61 19.64
CA VAL A 256 4.38 -15.91 19.07
C VAL A 256 5.66 -16.48 19.66
N TYR A 257 6.56 -16.96 18.80
CA TYR A 257 7.79 -17.59 19.23
C TYR A 257 8.84 -16.54 19.57
N SER A 258 9.46 -16.68 20.74
CA SER A 258 10.51 -15.77 21.19
C SER A 258 11.81 -16.04 20.43
N VAL A 259 12.49 -14.96 20.06
CA VAL A 259 13.84 -15.04 19.50
C VAL A 259 14.81 -15.47 20.60
N ILE A 260 15.54 -16.55 20.36
CA ILE A 260 16.52 -17.13 21.30
C ILE A 260 17.96 -16.91 20.85
N ARG A 261 18.16 -16.64 19.56
CA ARG A 261 19.47 -16.40 18.95
C ARG A 261 19.33 -15.40 17.81
N GLN A 262 20.29 -14.49 17.71
CA GLN A 262 20.46 -13.62 16.56
C GLN A 262 21.91 -13.72 16.09
N GLU A 263 22.09 -13.84 14.79
CA GLU A 263 23.36 -13.64 14.11
C GLU A 263 23.20 -12.53 13.08
N ASN A 264 24.30 -12.07 12.51
CA ASN A 264 24.27 -11.09 11.43
C ASN A 264 24.87 -11.72 10.18
N PHE A 265 24.11 -11.69 9.08
CA PHE A 265 24.67 -11.91 7.76
C PHE A 265 24.99 -10.53 7.20
N LYS A 266 26.26 -10.15 7.27
CA LYS A 266 26.73 -8.77 7.06
C LYS A 266 26.01 -7.81 8.02
N ASP A 267 25.27 -6.83 7.52
CA ASP A 267 24.53 -5.86 8.33
C ASP A 267 23.05 -6.24 8.55
N ILE A 268 22.61 -7.39 8.04
CA ILE A 268 21.21 -7.84 8.16
C ILE A 268 21.09 -8.87 9.30
N PRO A 269 20.27 -8.59 10.33
CA PRO A 269 20.02 -9.54 11.40
C PRO A 269 19.27 -10.78 10.89
N VAL A 270 19.80 -11.96 11.21
CA VAL A 270 19.12 -13.26 11.04
C VAL A 270 18.76 -13.79 12.42
N ARG A 271 17.47 -13.86 12.71
CA ARG A 271 16.94 -14.27 14.01
C ARG A 271 16.50 -15.72 13.99
N TYR A 272 16.51 -16.35 15.15
CA TYR A 272 16.11 -17.74 15.35
C TYR A 272 15.27 -17.88 16.61
N THR A 273 14.27 -18.73 16.54
CA THR A 273 13.44 -19.16 17.67
C THR A 273 13.81 -20.58 18.09
N ALA A 274 13.03 -21.16 19.01
CA ALA A 274 13.15 -22.56 19.38
C ALA A 274 12.99 -23.55 18.20
N ASN A 275 12.34 -23.14 17.09
CA ASN A 275 12.19 -23.99 15.90
C ASN A 275 13.42 -23.94 14.97
N ASN A 276 14.43 -23.13 15.30
CA ASN A 276 15.73 -23.05 14.62
C ASN A 276 15.66 -22.80 13.10
N LYS A 277 14.61 -22.09 12.63
CA LYS A 277 14.52 -21.56 11.27
C LYS A 277 14.90 -20.08 11.25
N PRO A 278 15.57 -19.60 10.18
CA PRO A 278 15.98 -18.20 10.08
C PRO A 278 14.76 -17.31 9.85
N ILE A 279 14.73 -16.18 10.54
CA ILE A 279 13.74 -15.12 10.37
C ILE A 279 14.50 -13.89 9.91
N ILE A 280 14.19 -13.45 8.70
CA ILE A 280 14.77 -12.26 8.07
C ILE A 280 13.62 -11.30 7.82
N MET A 281 13.70 -10.12 8.42
CA MET A 281 12.69 -9.08 8.24
C MET A 281 12.95 -8.30 6.95
N GLN A 282 11.89 -7.91 6.24
CA GLN A 282 12.01 -7.01 5.09
C GLN A 282 12.62 -5.67 5.52
N GLN A 283 13.50 -5.14 4.67
CA GLN A 283 14.13 -3.83 4.90
C GLN A 283 13.51 -2.74 4.01
N ALA A 284 13.03 -3.09 2.83
CA ALA A 284 12.25 -2.21 1.97
C ALA A 284 10.75 -2.21 2.32
N THR A 285 10.04 -1.12 2.01
CA THR A 285 8.61 -0.92 2.31
C THR A 285 7.70 -2.05 1.83
N ARG A 286 7.94 -2.61 0.64
CA ARG A 286 7.24 -3.77 0.07
C ARG A 286 8.26 -4.85 -0.31
N GLY A 287 9.22 -5.10 0.58
CA GLY A 287 10.31 -6.06 0.41
C GLY A 287 10.02 -7.46 0.95
N CYS A 288 8.75 -7.79 1.24
CA CYS A 288 8.37 -9.10 1.77
C CYS A 288 8.82 -10.26 0.87
N THR A 289 8.80 -10.09 -0.46
CA THR A 289 9.28 -11.10 -1.41
C THR A 289 10.79 -11.35 -1.30
N ALA A 290 11.63 -10.31 -1.26
CA ALA A 290 13.08 -10.49 -1.10
C ALA A 290 13.43 -11.16 0.23
N ALA A 291 12.80 -10.72 1.33
CA ALA A 291 13.01 -11.34 2.64
C ALA A 291 12.51 -12.80 2.70
N ALA A 292 11.38 -13.10 2.04
CA ALA A 292 10.85 -14.46 1.97
C ALA A 292 11.78 -15.41 1.19
N ALA A 293 12.28 -14.96 0.04
CA ALA A 293 13.28 -15.70 -0.75
C ALA A 293 14.56 -15.92 0.07
N ALA A 294 15.07 -14.85 0.70
CA ALA A 294 16.27 -14.90 1.52
C ALA A 294 16.14 -15.92 2.66
N MET A 295 14.97 -16.00 3.33
CA MET A 295 14.76 -17.01 4.38
C MET A 295 14.90 -18.44 3.86
N LEU A 296 14.27 -18.79 2.72
CA LEU A 296 14.39 -20.15 2.16
C LEU A 296 15.80 -20.47 1.64
N ILE A 297 16.44 -19.51 0.98
CA ILE A 297 17.80 -19.68 0.44
C ILE A 297 18.80 -19.83 1.60
N TYR A 298 18.72 -18.97 2.61
CA TYR A 298 19.63 -18.97 3.75
C TYR A 298 19.53 -20.24 4.59
N GLU A 299 18.35 -20.88 4.66
CA GLU A 299 18.23 -22.19 5.28
C GLU A 299 19.22 -23.20 4.71
N GLN A 300 19.44 -23.17 3.39
CA GLN A 300 20.26 -24.12 2.65
C GLN A 300 21.73 -23.70 2.55
N THR A 301 21.99 -22.45 2.21
CA THR A 301 23.33 -22.00 1.80
C THR A 301 24.05 -21.16 2.86
N LYS A 302 23.32 -20.67 3.89
CA LYS A 302 23.79 -19.63 4.81
C LYS A 302 24.24 -18.35 4.09
N GLN A 303 23.67 -18.08 2.91
CA GLN A 303 23.92 -16.90 2.10
C GLN A 303 22.62 -16.40 1.47
N PHE A 304 22.53 -15.10 1.20
CA PHE A 304 21.50 -14.50 0.35
C PHE A 304 22.04 -13.19 -0.25
N ASP A 305 21.33 -12.64 -1.23
CA ASP A 305 21.67 -11.34 -1.78
C ASP A 305 21.17 -10.21 -0.87
N GLU A 306 22.10 -9.62 -0.13
CA GLU A 306 21.85 -8.46 0.75
C GLU A 306 21.25 -7.28 -0.02
N HIS A 307 21.69 -7.02 -1.24
CA HIS A 307 21.20 -5.88 -2.02
C HIS A 307 19.70 -6.02 -2.29
N GLU A 308 19.25 -7.23 -2.62
CA GLU A 308 17.83 -7.49 -2.87
C GLU A 308 17.00 -7.34 -1.60
N VAL A 309 17.50 -7.83 -0.45
CA VAL A 309 16.79 -7.67 0.84
C VAL A 309 16.68 -6.20 1.26
N LEU A 310 17.73 -5.41 1.02
CA LEU A 310 17.77 -3.98 1.37
C LEU A 310 16.89 -3.12 0.46
N PHE A 311 16.91 -3.37 -0.85
CA PHE A 311 16.42 -2.39 -1.82
C PHE A 311 15.23 -2.85 -2.65
N ARG A 312 14.97 -4.15 -2.78
CA ARG A 312 13.87 -4.62 -3.63
C ARG A 312 12.53 -4.22 -3.02
N ASN A 313 11.78 -3.44 -3.79
CA ASN A 313 10.43 -3.04 -3.48
C ASN A 313 9.54 -3.62 -4.59
N LEU A 314 8.56 -4.47 -4.25
CA LEU A 314 7.67 -5.17 -5.19
C LEU A 314 8.33 -6.26 -6.05
N GLY A 315 8.56 -7.44 -5.47
CA GLY A 315 8.91 -8.63 -6.26
C GLY A 315 7.70 -9.40 -6.79
N ASN A 316 7.94 -10.25 -7.79
CA ASN A 316 7.01 -11.20 -8.39
C ASN A 316 7.64 -12.60 -8.52
N ASP A 317 6.90 -13.55 -9.10
CA ASP A 317 7.33 -14.94 -9.29
C ASP A 317 8.67 -15.09 -10.04
N THR A 318 8.92 -14.24 -11.04
CA THR A 318 10.18 -14.25 -11.80
C THR A 318 11.37 -13.86 -10.91
N ASP A 319 11.15 -12.97 -9.95
CA ASP A 319 12.19 -12.54 -9.02
C ASP A 319 12.57 -13.66 -8.06
N PHE A 320 11.57 -14.46 -7.60
CA PHE A 320 11.86 -15.66 -6.82
C PHE A 320 12.73 -16.64 -7.60
N GLU A 321 12.33 -16.98 -8.83
CA GLU A 321 13.12 -17.88 -9.66
C GLU A 321 14.55 -17.36 -9.90
N HIS A 322 14.69 -16.05 -10.11
CA HIS A 322 16.00 -15.42 -10.28
C HIS A 322 16.85 -15.58 -9.01
N ASP A 323 16.29 -15.31 -7.83
CA ASP A 323 17.00 -15.42 -6.56
C ASP A 323 17.48 -16.85 -6.30
N PHE A 324 16.61 -17.84 -6.49
CA PHE A 324 16.97 -19.26 -6.32
C PHE A 324 18.05 -19.69 -7.31
N LYS A 325 17.93 -19.33 -8.59
CA LYS A 325 18.94 -19.62 -9.63
C LYS A 325 20.27 -18.96 -9.30
N LYS A 326 20.26 -17.68 -8.89
CA LYS A 326 21.46 -16.92 -8.52
C LYS A 326 22.18 -17.52 -7.32
N ALA A 327 21.43 -18.02 -6.34
CA ALA A 327 21.98 -18.70 -5.17
C ALA A 327 22.37 -20.17 -5.41
N ASN A 328 22.18 -20.69 -6.63
CA ASN A 328 22.36 -22.09 -6.97
C ASN A 328 21.57 -23.04 -6.03
N VAL A 329 20.36 -22.63 -5.65
CA VAL A 329 19.46 -23.43 -4.83
C VAL A 329 18.39 -24.04 -5.73
N PRO A 330 18.30 -25.38 -5.83
CA PRO A 330 17.25 -26.00 -6.61
C PRO A 330 15.90 -25.72 -5.96
N PHE A 331 14.91 -25.34 -6.77
CA PHE A 331 13.59 -24.97 -6.29
C PHE A 331 12.51 -25.69 -7.08
N ILE A 332 11.33 -25.80 -6.47
CA ILE A 332 10.10 -26.24 -7.12
C ILE A 332 9.04 -25.17 -6.99
N THR A 333 8.17 -25.14 -8.00
CA THR A 333 6.98 -24.29 -8.02
C THR A 333 5.78 -25.19 -8.17
N THR A 334 4.75 -24.97 -7.36
CA THR A 334 3.54 -25.81 -7.37
C THR A 334 2.32 -24.93 -7.12
N GLU A 335 1.18 -25.30 -7.68
CA GLU A 335 -0.10 -24.67 -7.36
C GLU A 335 -0.87 -25.56 -6.37
N CYS A 336 -1.40 -24.96 -5.31
CA CYS A 336 -2.17 -25.67 -4.30
C CYS A 336 -3.56 -25.05 -4.20
N PHE A 337 -4.59 -25.85 -4.51
CA PHE A 337 -5.99 -25.41 -4.50
C PHE A 337 -6.73 -25.71 -3.20
N SER A 338 -6.11 -26.49 -2.30
CA SER A 338 -6.63 -26.79 -0.97
C SER A 338 -5.52 -26.73 0.09
N ILE A 339 -5.94 -26.53 1.34
CA ILE A 339 -5.02 -26.48 2.48
C ILE A 339 -4.39 -27.85 2.73
N GLU A 340 -5.08 -28.94 2.40
CA GLU A 340 -4.55 -30.31 2.46
C GLU A 340 -3.46 -30.54 1.41
N ALA A 341 -3.63 -29.99 0.21
CA ALA A 341 -2.62 -30.03 -0.84
C ALA A 341 -1.38 -29.24 -0.40
N LEU A 342 -1.57 -28.03 0.15
CA LEU A 342 -0.47 -27.25 0.70
C LEU A 342 0.23 -27.98 1.85
N GLN A 343 -0.52 -28.53 2.82
CA GLN A 343 0.02 -29.32 3.91
C GLN A 343 0.85 -30.50 3.41
N SER A 344 0.39 -31.19 2.36
CA SER A 344 1.11 -32.29 1.74
C SER A 344 2.43 -31.82 1.10
N GLN A 345 2.43 -30.68 0.42
CA GLN A 345 3.66 -30.07 -0.12
C GLN A 345 4.63 -29.64 0.98
N ILE A 346 4.13 -29.05 2.07
CA ILE A 346 4.95 -28.66 3.22
C ILE A 346 5.60 -29.88 3.88
N LYS A 347 4.84 -30.96 4.09
CA LYS A 347 5.37 -32.23 4.63
C LYS A 347 6.44 -32.84 3.72
N LYS A 348 6.26 -32.75 2.40
CA LYS A 348 7.16 -33.35 1.41
C LYS A 348 8.46 -32.58 1.24
N ASN A 349 8.40 -31.26 1.07
CA ASN A 349 9.55 -30.45 0.65
C ASN A 349 10.01 -29.44 1.71
N GLY A 350 9.30 -29.33 2.83
CA GLY A 350 9.57 -28.34 3.87
C GLY A 350 8.85 -27.00 3.60
N SER A 351 9.40 -25.92 4.13
CA SER A 351 8.77 -24.60 4.09
C SER A 351 8.47 -24.10 2.68
N ALA A 352 7.38 -23.36 2.52
CA ALA A 352 7.00 -22.74 1.26
C ALA A 352 6.73 -21.26 1.40
N ILE A 353 7.09 -20.47 0.38
CA ILE A 353 6.59 -19.10 0.23
C ILE A 353 5.15 -19.18 -0.29
N ALA A 354 4.22 -18.50 0.37
CA ALA A 354 2.82 -18.43 0.00
C ALA A 354 2.30 -16.98 0.10
N SER A 355 1.42 -16.61 -0.83
CA SER A 355 0.77 -15.30 -0.86
C SER A 355 -0.45 -15.25 0.05
N VAL A 356 -0.63 -14.15 0.76
CA VAL A 356 -1.81 -13.85 1.56
C VAL A 356 -2.31 -12.44 1.24
N ASP A 357 -3.63 -12.24 1.27
CA ASP A 357 -4.29 -11.00 0.83
C ASP A 357 -4.92 -10.18 1.97
N SER A 358 -4.76 -10.58 3.24
CA SER A 358 -5.43 -9.94 4.38
C SER A 358 -5.04 -8.47 4.60
N CYS A 359 -3.85 -8.06 4.15
CA CYS A 359 -3.33 -6.70 4.29
C CYS A 359 -2.87 -6.11 2.94
N GLY A 360 -3.50 -6.53 1.84
CA GLY A 360 -2.98 -6.35 0.49
C GLY A 360 -2.01 -7.46 0.10
N ALA A 361 -1.47 -7.40 -1.12
CA ALA A 361 -0.56 -8.42 -1.63
C ALA A 361 0.69 -8.56 -0.74
N HIS A 362 0.76 -9.65 0.02
CA HIS A 362 1.83 -9.97 0.95
C HIS A 362 2.28 -11.40 0.77
N VAL A 363 3.52 -11.71 1.13
CA VAL A 363 4.05 -13.07 1.12
C VAL A 363 4.65 -13.44 2.46
N ILE A 364 4.45 -14.68 2.84
CA ILE A 364 4.93 -15.27 4.09
C ILE A 364 5.53 -16.64 3.80
N LEU A 365 6.27 -17.20 4.76
CA LEU A 365 6.65 -18.60 4.71
C LEU A 365 5.68 -19.42 5.55
N VAL A 366 5.19 -20.53 5.00
CA VAL A 366 4.43 -21.54 5.71
C VAL A 366 5.37 -22.67 6.07
N ASP A 367 5.53 -22.93 7.36
CA ASP A 367 6.48 -23.89 7.90
C ASP A 367 5.84 -25.23 8.26
N GLU A 368 4.62 -25.19 8.77
CA GLU A 368 3.88 -26.36 9.23
C GLU A 368 2.37 -26.07 9.20
N ILE A 369 1.58 -27.08 8.85
CA ILE A 369 0.12 -27.04 8.92
C ILE A 369 -0.34 -28.24 9.75
N THR A 370 -1.09 -27.97 10.82
CA THR A 370 -1.74 -28.99 11.66
C THR A 370 -3.26 -28.92 11.50
N GLU A 371 -4.00 -29.68 12.28
CA GLU A 371 -5.47 -29.56 12.33
C GLU A 371 -5.92 -28.22 12.93
N LYS A 372 -5.13 -27.66 13.87
CA LYS A 372 -5.53 -26.50 14.66
C LYS A 372 -4.89 -25.20 14.17
N CYS A 373 -3.66 -25.27 13.71
CA CYS A 373 -2.85 -24.10 13.42
C CYS A 373 -2.02 -24.23 12.15
N VAL A 374 -1.59 -23.08 11.66
CA VAL A 374 -0.57 -22.94 10.63
C VAL A 374 0.58 -22.16 11.25
N ARG A 375 1.78 -22.73 11.21
CA ARG A 375 3.01 -22.04 11.62
C ARG A 375 3.57 -21.28 10.44
N ILE A 376 3.82 -20.00 10.63
CA ILE A 376 4.34 -19.13 9.58
C ILE A 376 5.53 -18.32 10.07
N ARG A 377 6.37 -17.89 9.12
CA ARG A 377 7.29 -16.77 9.29
C ARG A 377 6.85 -15.61 8.45
N ASP A 378 6.67 -14.45 9.09
CA ASP A 378 6.20 -13.24 8.46
C ASP A 378 7.36 -12.24 8.30
N PRO A 379 7.83 -11.99 7.06
CA PRO A 379 8.93 -11.05 6.82
C PRO A 379 8.56 -9.60 7.17
N TYR A 380 7.28 -9.23 7.21
CA TYR A 380 6.88 -7.87 7.56
C TYR A 380 7.08 -7.59 9.04
N HIS A 381 6.66 -8.53 9.90
CA HIS A 381 6.75 -8.37 11.36
C HIS A 381 8.04 -8.93 11.96
N GLY A 382 8.85 -9.65 11.18
CA GLY A 382 10.03 -10.36 11.67
C GLY A 382 9.66 -11.44 12.69
N TRP A 383 8.57 -12.16 12.39
CA TRP A 383 7.88 -13.04 13.32
C TRP A 383 7.96 -14.50 12.89
N GLU A 384 7.93 -15.39 13.87
CA GLU A 384 7.46 -16.76 13.70
C GLU A 384 6.28 -16.96 14.66
N ILE A 385 5.13 -17.37 14.11
CA ILE A 385 3.87 -17.44 14.85
C ILE A 385 3.08 -18.68 14.45
N ASP A 386 2.29 -19.19 15.39
CA ASP A 386 1.20 -20.11 15.09
C ASP A 386 -0.10 -19.30 15.03
N ILE A 387 -0.83 -19.43 13.94
CA ILE A 387 -2.14 -18.81 13.73
C ILE A 387 -3.22 -19.86 13.59
N LYS A 388 -4.47 -19.51 13.92
CA LYS A 388 -5.63 -20.36 13.67
C LYS A 388 -5.66 -20.76 12.20
N ARG A 389 -5.82 -22.06 11.94
CA ARG A 389 -5.89 -22.59 10.58
C ARG A 389 -6.98 -21.90 9.73
N SER A 390 -8.15 -21.65 10.33
CA SER A 390 -9.25 -20.95 9.66
C SER A 390 -8.89 -19.51 9.26
N ALA A 391 -8.07 -18.82 10.05
CA ALA A 391 -7.63 -17.45 9.74
C ALA A 391 -6.67 -17.45 8.54
N PHE A 392 -5.72 -18.38 8.52
CA PHE A 392 -4.84 -18.57 7.36
C PHE A 392 -5.63 -18.92 6.09
N GLU A 393 -6.54 -19.88 6.16
CA GLU A 393 -7.33 -20.31 5.00
C GLU A 393 -8.23 -19.20 4.43
N ALA A 394 -8.66 -18.25 5.27
CA ALA A 394 -9.49 -17.12 4.87
C ALA A 394 -8.71 -16.06 4.07
N CYS A 395 -7.40 -15.93 4.30
CA CYS A 395 -6.57 -14.93 3.63
C CYS A 395 -5.57 -15.49 2.61
N TRP A 396 -5.34 -16.80 2.60
CA TRP A 396 -4.42 -17.45 1.67
C TRP A 396 -4.97 -17.40 0.24
N SER A 397 -4.16 -16.92 -0.70
CA SER A 397 -4.49 -16.82 -2.12
C SER A 397 -4.43 -18.20 -2.80
N LYS A 398 -5.48 -19.01 -2.61
CA LYS A 398 -5.59 -20.38 -3.14
C LYS A 398 -5.40 -20.41 -4.66
N GLY A 399 -4.68 -21.42 -5.15
CA GLY A 399 -4.35 -21.58 -6.57
C GLY A 399 -3.15 -20.75 -7.03
N ASN A 400 -2.64 -19.81 -6.22
CA ASN A 400 -1.37 -19.16 -6.54
C ASN A 400 -0.20 -20.15 -6.42
N ARG A 401 0.86 -19.85 -7.16
CA ARG A 401 2.12 -20.59 -7.12
C ARG A 401 2.78 -20.43 -5.75
N ILE A 402 3.19 -21.55 -5.16
CA ILE A 402 4.08 -21.59 -3.99
C ILE A 402 5.50 -21.92 -4.44
N PHE A 403 6.50 -21.42 -3.71
CA PHE A 403 7.91 -21.69 -3.98
C PHE A 403 8.52 -22.43 -2.81
N GLN A 404 9.24 -23.52 -3.09
CA GLN A 404 9.93 -24.33 -2.09
C GLN A 404 11.33 -24.70 -2.58
N VAL A 405 12.24 -24.99 -1.67
CA VAL A 405 13.51 -25.64 -1.99
C VAL A 405 13.24 -27.08 -2.40
N ASN A 406 13.85 -27.55 -3.48
CA ASN A 406 13.80 -28.95 -3.88
C ASN A 406 14.84 -29.77 -3.09
N ARG A 407 14.40 -30.57 -2.13
CA ARG A 407 15.28 -31.38 -1.27
C ARG A 407 15.69 -32.73 -1.88
N ASN A 408 15.18 -33.08 -3.06
CA ASN A 408 15.43 -34.38 -3.70
C ASN A 408 16.55 -34.34 -4.75
N HIS A 409 17.41 -33.32 -4.73
CA HIS A 409 18.53 -33.15 -5.67
C HIS A 409 19.89 -33.32 -5.00
#